data_AF-A0A699U3U5-F1
#
_entry.id   AF-A0A699U3U5-F1
#
_cell.length_a   1.000
_cell.length_b   1.000
_cell.length_c   1.000
_cell.angle_alpha   90.00
_cell.angle_beta   90.00
_cell.angle_gamma   90.00
#
_symmetry.space_group_name_H-M   'P 1'
#
loop_
_entity.id
_entity.type
_entity.pdbx_description
1 polymer ?
#
loop_
_entity_poly.entity_id
_entity_poly.type
_entity_poly.pdbx_seq_one_letter_code
_entity_poly.pdbx_strand_id
1 'polypeptide(L)'
;MFTGIKLNNSLSISHMFFADDMVFLGKWCESNIDILTNVLDCFHHASGLKINTSKSKIIGVHVKSSKVNQAASTLGCQILRTPFK
;
A
#
# COMPACT_ATOMS: atom_id res chain seq x y z
N MET A 1 -0.24 -14.26 0.91
CA MET A 1 0.53 -13.64 -0.19
C MET A 1 -0.20 -12.38 -0.65
N PHE A 2 0.53 -11.31 -0.96
CA PHE A 2 -0.09 -10.05 -1.39
C PHE A 2 -0.83 -10.24 -2.72
N THR A 3 -2.08 -9.79 -2.78
CA THR A 3 -2.95 -9.93 -3.96
C THR A 3 -3.03 -8.61 -4.71
N GLY A 4 -2.39 -8.56 -5.90
CA GLY A 4 -2.41 -7.41 -6.80
C GLY A 4 -3.75 -7.17 -7.49
N ILE A 5 -3.79 -6.17 -8.36
CA ILE A 5 -4.94 -5.87 -9.23
C ILE A 5 -4.79 -6.64 -10.55
N LYS A 6 -5.81 -7.42 -10.92
CA LYS A 6 -5.87 -8.08 -12.25
C LYS A 6 -6.37 -7.09 -13.30
N LEU A 7 -5.60 -6.92 -14.37
CA LEU A 7 -5.98 -6.11 -15.53
C LEU A 7 -6.70 -6.96 -16.60
N ASN A 8 -6.28 -8.21 -16.75
CA ASN A 8 -6.90 -9.21 -17.62
C ASN A 8 -6.61 -10.62 -17.08
N ASN A 9 -6.93 -11.67 -17.85
CA ASN A 9 -6.77 -13.05 -17.41
C ASN A 9 -5.30 -13.48 -17.17
N SER A 10 -4.32 -12.78 -17.73
CA SER A 10 -2.90 -13.13 -17.65
C SER A 10 -2.04 -12.11 -16.90
N LEU A 11 -2.52 -10.88 -16.71
CA LEU A 11 -1.74 -9.79 -16.15
C LEU A 11 -2.33 -9.28 -14.82
N SER A 12 -1.51 -9.34 -13.78
CA SER A 12 -1.75 -8.69 -12.50
C SER A 12 -0.63 -7.74 -12.15
N ILE A 13 -0.99 -6.51 -11.77
CA ILE A 13 -0.03 -5.52 -11.25
C ILE A 13 -0.14 -5.51 -9.73
N SER A 14 0.98 -5.69 -9.04
CA SER A 14 1.06 -5.60 -7.58
C SER A 14 1.98 -4.49 -7.08
N HIS A 15 2.92 -4.03 -7.89
CA HIS A 15 3.91 -3.04 -7.51
C HIS A 15 4.49 -2.31 -8.72
N MET A 16 5.02 -1.12 -8.48
CA MET A 16 5.78 -0.31 -9.43
C MET A 16 6.95 0.32 -8.67
N PHE A 17 8.18 0.09 -9.15
CA PHE A 17 9.40 0.67 -8.58
C PHE A 17 9.89 1.82 -9.45
N PHE A 18 10.27 2.92 -8.80
CA PHE A 18 10.94 4.07 -9.37
C PHE A 18 12.29 4.24 -8.65
N ALA A 19 13.09 5.24 -9.07
CA ALA A 19 14.41 5.48 -8.47
C ALA A 19 14.33 5.70 -6.94
N ASP A 20 13.39 6.53 -6.50
CA ASP A 20 13.24 6.93 -5.09
C ASP A 20 11.94 6.45 -4.45
N ASP A 21 10.99 5.97 -5.26
CA ASP A 21 9.62 5.69 -4.82
C ASP A 21 9.17 4.28 -5.20
N MET A 22 8.22 3.76 -4.42
CA MET A 22 7.56 2.50 -4.68
C MET A 22 6.06 2.67 -4.52
N VAL A 23 5.28 2.08 -5.43
CA VAL A 23 3.82 2.03 -5.35
C VAL A 23 3.38 0.57 -5.28
N PHE A 24 2.57 0.23 -4.27
CA PHE A 24 1.88 -1.06 -4.20
C PHE A 24 0.44 -0.91 -4.70
N LEU A 25 -0.02 -1.82 -5.55
CA LEU A 25 -1.37 -1.86 -6.07
C LEU A 25 -2.00 -3.20 -5.68
N GLY A 26 -3.01 -3.18 -4.82
CA GLY A 26 -3.62 -4.41 -4.34
C GLY A 26 -5.11 -4.30 -4.14
N LYS A 27 -5.80 -5.45 -4.13
CA LYS A 27 -7.20 -5.51 -3.71
C LYS A 27 -7.31 -4.98 -2.27
N TRP A 28 -8.35 -4.20 -2.01
CA TRP A 28 -8.62 -3.75 -0.65
C TRP A 28 -9.11 -4.93 0.23
N CYS A 29 -8.21 -5.48 1.03
CA CYS A 29 -8.52 -6.47 2.06
C CYS A 29 -7.53 -6.35 3.23
N GLU A 30 -7.97 -6.73 4.43
CA GLU A 30 -7.15 -6.65 5.65
C GLU A 30 -5.85 -7.46 5.51
N SER A 31 -5.94 -8.67 4.93
CA SER A 31 -4.76 -9.50 4.68
C SER A 31 -3.68 -8.80 3.83
N ASN A 32 -4.05 -7.97 2.85
CA ASN A 32 -3.06 -7.22 2.07
C ASN A 32 -2.40 -6.10 2.89
N ILE A 33 -3.16 -5.46 3.79
CA ILE A 33 -2.63 -4.44 4.70
C ILE A 33 -1.68 -5.07 5.71
N ASP A 34 -2.03 -6.23 6.27
CA ASP A 34 -1.18 -6.96 7.22
C ASP A 34 0.12 -7.43 6.56
N ILE A 35 0.01 -8.00 5.35
CA ILE A 35 1.18 -8.42 4.58
C ILE A 35 2.08 -7.23 4.26
N LEU A 36 1.51 -6.09 3.86
CA LEU A 36 2.29 -4.89 3.56
C LEU A 36 3.01 -4.40 4.82
N THR A 37 2.30 -4.32 5.96
CA THR A 37 2.88 -3.95 7.25
C THR A 37 4.07 -4.85 7.60
N ASN A 38 3.90 -6.17 7.51
CA ASN A 38 4.96 -7.13 7.81
C ASN A 38 6.13 -7.03 6.82
N VAL A 39 5.87 -6.84 5.52
CA VAL A 39 6.94 -6.71 4.52
C VAL A 39 7.77 -5.45 4.76
N LEU A 40 7.14 -4.33 5.11
CA LEU A 40 7.85 -3.09 5.42
C LEU A 40 8.67 -3.20 6.71
N ASP A 41 8.15 -3.92 7.71
CA ASP A 41 8.88 -4.19 8.94
C ASP A 41 10.06 -5.16 8.73
N CYS A 42 9.86 -6.24 7.97
CA CYS A 42 10.94 -7.15 7.58
C CYS A 42 12.00 -6.42 6.76
N PHE A 43 11.61 -5.53 5.83
CA PHE A 43 12.54 -4.70 5.08
C PHE A 43 13.37 -3.83 6.00
N HIS A 44 12.76 -3.21 7.00
CA HIS A 44 13.47 -2.41 7.98
C HIS A 44 14.50 -3.22 8.77
N HIS A 45 14.11 -4.38 9.28
CA HIS A 45 15.00 -5.27 10.01
C HIS A 45 16.15 -5.81 9.14
N ALA A 46 15.88 -6.16 7.88
CA ALA A 46 16.88 -6.75 6.99
C ALA A 46 17.85 -5.72 6.40
N SER A 47 17.39 -4.52 6.09
CA SER A 47 18.19 -3.49 5.41
C SER A 47 18.73 -2.41 6.34
N GLY A 48 18.15 -2.25 7.54
CA GLY A 48 18.37 -1.09 8.41
C GLY A 48 17.70 0.20 7.89
N LEU A 49 17.09 0.19 6.70
CA LEU A 49 16.43 1.33 6.10
C LEU A 49 14.96 1.37 6.54
N LYS A 50 14.51 2.52 7.04
CA LYS A 50 13.12 2.71 7.43
C LYS A 50 12.37 3.49 6.36
N ILE A 51 11.23 2.99 5.93
CA ILE A 51 10.34 3.73 5.04
C ILE A 51 9.88 5.01 5.73
N ASN A 52 9.94 6.12 5.01
CA ASN A 52 9.48 7.41 5.52
C ASN A 52 7.96 7.52 5.42
N THR A 53 7.27 7.10 6.48
CA THR A 53 5.81 7.07 6.51
C THR A 53 5.15 8.45 6.44
N SER A 54 5.90 9.54 6.74
CA SER A 54 5.42 10.91 6.54
C SER A 54 5.35 11.32 5.07
N LYS A 55 6.10 10.65 4.19
CA LYS A 55 6.06 10.81 2.73
C LYS A 55 5.23 9.74 2.05
N SER A 56 5.03 8.59 2.68
CA SER A 56 4.17 7.51 2.18
C SER A 56 2.69 7.89 2.25
N LYS A 57 1.93 7.48 1.23
CA LYS A 57 0.49 7.74 1.15
C LYS A 57 -0.31 6.51 0.73
N ILE A 58 -1.53 6.38 1.25
CA ILE A 58 -2.52 5.37 0.84
C ILE A 58 -3.73 6.02 0.17
N ILE A 59 -4.27 5.33 -0.83
CA ILE A 59 -5.51 5.70 -1.53
C ILE A 59 -6.45 4.50 -1.49
N GLY A 60 -7.71 4.73 -1.13
CA GLY A 60 -8.79 3.76 -1.29
C GLY A 60 -9.70 4.14 -2.46
N VAL A 61 -9.70 3.34 -3.53
CA VAL A 61 -10.58 3.54 -4.69
C VAL A 61 -11.88 2.78 -4.47
N HIS A 62 -13.02 3.48 -4.43
CA HIS A 62 -14.33 2.88 -4.12
C HIS A 62 -14.37 2.18 -2.75
N VAL A 63 -13.63 2.72 -1.77
CA VAL A 63 -13.55 2.21 -0.39
C VAL A 63 -14.08 3.26 0.57
N LYS A 64 -14.85 2.82 1.57
CA LYS A 64 -15.35 3.72 2.63
C LYS A 64 -14.18 4.39 3.36
N SER A 65 -14.26 5.71 3.55
CA SER A 65 -13.19 6.49 4.18
C SER A 65 -12.79 5.96 5.56
N SER A 66 -13.72 5.40 6.35
CA SER A 66 -13.41 4.77 7.64
C SER A 66 -12.41 3.62 7.52
N LYS A 67 -12.54 2.77 6.50
CA LYS A 67 -11.57 1.69 6.23
C LYS A 67 -10.23 2.24 5.77
N VAL A 68 -10.23 3.29 4.95
CA VAL A 68 -8.99 3.95 4.51
C VAL A 68 -8.25 4.57 5.70
N ASN A 69 -8.97 5.24 6.60
CA ASN A 69 -8.41 5.77 7.84
C ASN A 69 -7.79 4.67 8.71
N GLN A 70 -8.49 3.55 8.87
CA GLN A 70 -7.96 2.41 9.63
C GLN A 70 -6.66 1.88 9.02
N ALA A 71 -6.64 1.63 7.71
CA ALA A 71 -5.44 1.13 7.03
C ALA A 71 -4.27 2.14 7.07
N ALA A 72 -4.55 3.44 6.93
CA ALA A 72 -3.56 4.50 7.05
C ALA A 72 -2.92 4.51 8.46
N SER A 73 -3.75 4.38 9.51
CA SER A 73 -3.27 4.26 10.88
C SER A 73 -2.42 3.01 11.10
N THR A 74 -2.82 1.86 10.56
CA THR A 74 -2.06 0.60 10.66
C THR A 74 -0.68 0.71 9.98
N LEU A 75 -0.62 1.33 8.79
CA LEU A 75 0.61 1.52 8.04
C LEU A 75 1.43 2.73 8.51
N GLY A 76 0.87 3.56 9.39
CA GLY A 76 1.47 4.82 9.86
C GLY A 76 1.63 5.89 8.79
N CYS A 77 0.89 5.81 7.68
CA CYS A 77 1.05 6.67 6.51
C CYS A 77 -0.10 7.69 6.33
N GLN A 78 0.08 8.65 5.43
CA GLN A 78 -0.94 9.68 5.17
C GLN A 78 -1.99 9.19 4.15
N ILE A 79 -3.20 9.75 4.20
CA ILE A 79 -4.22 9.48 3.18
C ILE A 79 -4.07 10.48 2.04
N LEU A 80 -3.88 9.97 0.82
CA LEU A 80 -3.93 10.79 -0.37
C LEU A 80 -5.38 10.93 -0.83
N ARG A 81 -5.86 12.17 -0.84
CA ARG A 81 -7.16 12.51 -1.42
C ARG A 81 -7.00 12.60 -2.94
N THR A 82 -7.78 11.81 -3.67
CA THR A 82 -7.74 11.84 -5.14
C THR A 82 -8.36 13.13 -5.66
N PRO A 83 -7.84 13.70 -6.76
CA PRO A 83 -8.51 14.80 -7.46
C PRO A 83 -9.75 14.33 -8.24
N PHE A 84 -9.88 13.02 -8.44
CA PHE A 84 -11.00 12.39 -9.12
C PHE A 84 -12.15 12.19 -8.11
N LYS A 85 -13.24 12.91 -8.33
CA LYS A 85 -14.55 12.69 -7.71
C LYS A 85 -15.33 11.64 -8.50
#